data_AF-A0A1J5SHJ2-F1
#
_entry.id   AF-A0A1J5SHJ2-F1
#
_cell.length_a   1.000
_cell.length_b   1.000
_cell.length_c   1.000
_cell.angle_alpha   90.00
_cell.angle_beta   90.00
_cell.angle_gamma   90.00
#
_symmetry.space_group_name_H-M   'P 1'
#
loop_
_entity.id
_entity.type
_entity.pdbx_description
1 polymer ?
#
loop_
_entity_poly.entity_id
_entity_poly.type
_entity_poly.pdbx_seq_one_letter_code
_entity_poly.pdbx_strand_id
1 'polypeptide(L)'
;MVDKIEHCREALGLGSTSEVVRLAISKFNFDRFKPAEKPHRQISVRLTSDMRTMLKRQARTKDSSIGELLRVAIDALAENSNNGKKKAGKKGKR
;
A
#
# COMPACT_ATOMS: atom_id res chain seq x y z
N MET A 1 -11.72 -3.03 9.87
CA MET A 1 -12.75 -2.56 8.91
C MET A 1 -14.12 -2.95 9.40
N VAL A 2 -14.33 -4.22 9.76
CA VAL A 2 -15.55 -4.71 10.41
C VAL A 2 -15.88 -3.90 11.67
N ASP A 3 -14.89 -3.55 12.49
CA ASP A 3 -15.10 -2.76 13.72
C ASP A 3 -15.71 -1.38 13.47
N LYS A 4 -15.37 -0.75 12.34
CA LYS A 4 -15.96 0.53 11.93
C LYS A 4 -17.41 0.36 11.50
N ILE A 5 -17.72 -0.77 10.85
CA ILE A 5 -19.08 -1.09 10.42
C ILE A 5 -19.96 -1.36 11.64
N GLU A 6 -19.47 -2.13 12.61
CA GLU A 6 -20.17 -2.40 13.87
C GLU A 6 -20.42 -1.11 14.66
N HIS A 7 -19.41 -0.24 14.79
CA HIS A 7 -19.58 1.04 15.46
C HIS A 7 -20.64 1.93 14.78
N CYS A 8 -20.64 1.99 13.43
CA CYS A 8 -21.68 2.71 12.70
C CYS A 8 -23.06 2.05 12.84
N ARG A 9 -23.12 0.72 12.95
CA ARG A 9 -24.37 -0.02 13.15
C ARG A 9 -25.01 0.36 14.47
N GLU A 10 -24.23 0.35 15.55
CA GLU A 10 -24.68 0.71 16.91
C GLU A 10 -25.06 2.19 16.99
N ALA A 11 -24.21 3.09 16.48
CA ALA A 11 -24.46 4.53 16.53
C ALA A 11 -25.69 4.98 15.73
N LEU A 12 -26.07 4.24 14.69
CA LEU A 12 -27.20 4.56 13.81
C LEU A 12 -28.42 3.65 14.06
N GLY A 13 -28.33 2.71 15.01
CA GLY A 13 -29.41 1.78 15.36
C GLY A 13 -29.84 0.87 14.21
N LEU A 14 -28.92 0.50 13.31
CA LEU A 14 -29.24 -0.28 12.10
C LEU A 14 -29.27 -1.79 12.40
N GLY A 15 -30.16 -2.52 11.74
CA GLY A 15 -30.42 -3.94 12.02
C GLY A 15 -29.36 -4.89 11.47
N SER A 16 -28.57 -4.45 10.48
CA SER A 16 -27.54 -5.30 9.87
C SER A 16 -26.35 -4.51 9.32
N THR A 17 -25.22 -5.21 9.16
CA THR A 17 -24.04 -4.71 8.44
C THR A 17 -24.35 -4.28 7.01
N SER A 18 -25.24 -5.02 6.33
CA SER A 18 -25.67 -4.69 4.96
C SER A 18 -26.42 -3.35 4.89
N GLU A 19 -27.16 -3.00 5.94
CA GLU A 19 -27.89 -1.74 6.03
C GLU A 19 -26.94 -0.55 6.24
N VAL A 20 -25.90 -0.73 7.06
CA VAL A 20 -24.81 0.25 7.24
C VAL A 20 -24.12 0.53 5.91
N VAL A 21 -23.80 -0.51 5.13
CA VAL A 21 -23.14 -0.36 3.83
C VAL A 21 -24.04 0.35 2.81
N ARG A 22 -25.33 0.00 2.73
CA ARG A 22 -26.29 0.70 1.85
C ARG A 22 -26.40 2.18 2.21
N LEU A 23 -26.52 2.50 3.50
CA LEU A 23 -26.60 3.89 3.97
C LEU A 23 -25.31 4.65 3.68
N ALA A 24 -24.15 4.02 3.86
CA ALA A 24 -22.86 4.62 3.56
C ALA A 24 -22.74 4.97 2.07
N ILE A 25 -23.08 4.04 1.17
CA ILE A 25 -23.05 4.30 -0.29
C ILE A 25 -24.07 5.39 -0.67
N SER A 26 -25.27 5.37 -0.09
CA SER A 26 -26.31 6.37 -0.37
C SER A 26 -25.92 7.79 0.07
N LYS A 27 -25.16 7.93 1.15
CA LYS A 27 -24.72 9.24 1.68
C LYS A 27 -23.38 9.70 1.10
N PHE A 28 -22.60 8.80 0.51
CA PHE A 28 -21.28 9.13 0.01
C PHE A 28 -21.36 9.82 -1.36
N ASN A 29 -20.71 10.96 -1.49
CA ASN A 29 -20.64 11.68 -2.75
C ASN A 29 -19.43 11.18 -3.57
N PHE A 30 -19.69 10.27 -4.50
CA PHE A 30 -18.66 9.73 -5.41
C PHE A 30 -18.12 10.74 -6.41
N ASP A 31 -18.87 11.80 -6.75
CA ASP A 31 -18.42 12.85 -7.68
C ASP A 31 -17.24 13.66 -7.10
N ARG A 32 -17.23 13.82 -5.77
CA ARG A 32 -16.13 14.50 -5.05
C ARG A 32 -15.01 13.55 -4.61
N PHE A 33 -15.16 12.25 -4.84
CA PHE A 33 -14.14 11.29 -4.45
C PHE A 33 -12.93 11.39 -5.38
N LYS A 34 -11.80 11.83 -4.82
CA LYS A 34 -10.50 11.76 -5.47
C LYS A 34 -9.71 10.62 -4.85
N PRO A 35 -9.25 9.63 -5.64
CA PRO A 35 -8.34 8.61 -5.14
C PRO A 35 -7.10 9.29 -4.55
N ALA A 36 -6.83 9.07 -3.28
CA ALA A 36 -5.70 9.68 -2.59
C ALA A 36 -4.35 9.10 -3.06
N GLU A 37 -4.36 7.88 -3.59
CA GLU A 37 -3.14 7.20 -4.02
C GLU A 37 -2.93 7.35 -5.51
N LYS A 38 -1.69 7.71 -5.88
CA LYS A 38 -1.23 7.64 -7.26
C LYS A 38 -1.56 6.23 -7.77
N PRO A 39 -2.34 6.10 -8.86
CA PRO A 39 -2.70 4.79 -9.38
C PRO A 39 -1.42 3.99 -9.57
N HIS A 40 -1.39 2.83 -8.94
CA HIS A 40 -0.27 1.90 -9.00
C HIS A 40 -0.01 1.53 -10.46
N ARG A 41 0.96 2.21 -11.09
CA ARG A 41 1.29 1.96 -12.48
C ARG A 41 1.83 0.55 -12.63
N GLN A 42 1.14 -0.27 -13.42
CA GLN A 42 1.63 -1.58 -13.79
C GLN A 42 2.84 -1.41 -14.72
N ILE A 43 3.95 -2.07 -14.39
CA ILE A 43 5.15 -2.10 -15.20
C ILE A 43 5.54 -3.55 -15.48
N SER A 44 5.94 -3.84 -16.72
CA SER A 44 6.52 -5.13 -17.09
C SER A 44 8.05 -5.02 -16.98
N VAL A 45 8.64 -5.72 -16.02
CA VAL A 45 10.10 -5.80 -15.86
C VAL A 45 10.61 -7.18 -16.24
N ARG A 46 11.77 -7.21 -16.91
CA ARG A 46 12.47 -8.47 -17.22
C ARG A 46 13.22 -8.91 -15.97
N LEU A 47 12.88 -10.11 -15.49
CA LEU A 47 13.56 -10.77 -14.38
C LEU A 47 14.10 -12.11 -14.87
N THR A 48 15.25 -12.52 -14.35
CA THR A 48 15.76 -13.87 -14.58
C THR A 48 14.83 -14.91 -13.95
N SER A 49 14.93 -16.17 -14.42
CA SER A 49 14.11 -17.27 -13.91
C SER A 49 14.27 -17.46 -12.39
N ASP A 50 15.50 -17.32 -11.90
CA ASP A 50 15.83 -17.50 -10.48
C ASP A 50 15.21 -16.41 -9.61
N MET A 51 15.28 -15.15 -10.05
CA MET A 51 14.66 -14.02 -9.34
C MET A 51 13.14 -14.16 -9.30
N ARG A 52 12.52 -14.61 -10.39
CA ARG A 52 11.08 -14.85 -10.45
C ARG A 52 10.64 -15.96 -9.50
N THR A 53 11.41 -17.05 -9.45
CA THR A 53 11.15 -18.20 -8.57
C THR A 53 11.29 -17.79 -7.10
N MET A 54 12.34 -17.05 -6.76
CA MET A 54 12.57 -16.52 -5.42
C MET A 54 11.44 -15.59 -4.99
N LEU A 55 11.03 -14.64 -5.83
CA LEU A 55 9.92 -13.73 -5.54
C LEU A 55 8.59 -14.46 -5.33
N LYS A 56 8.29 -15.46 -6.16
CA LYS A 56 7.06 -16.26 -6.02
C LYS A 56 7.05 -17.04 -4.71
N ARG A 57 8.20 -17.58 -4.28
CA ARG A 57 8.33 -18.26 -2.99
C ARG A 57 8.11 -17.29 -1.84
N GLN A 58 8.77 -16.14 -1.86
CA GLN A 58 8.64 -15.13 -0.80
C GLN A 58 7.21 -14.56 -0.69
N ALA A 59 6.56 -14.30 -1.83
CA ALA A 59 5.16 -13.86 -1.87
C ALA A 59 4.23 -14.84 -1.16
N ARG A 60 4.40 -16.14 -1.43
CA ARG A 60 3.62 -17.21 -0.78
C ARG A 60 3.90 -17.32 0.72
N THR A 61 5.17 -17.25 1.12
CA THR A 61 5.55 -17.37 2.54
C THR A 61 5.04 -16.20 3.38
N LYS A 62 4.94 -15.00 2.79
CA LYS A 62 4.56 -13.77 3.49
C LYS A 62 3.10 -13.37 3.30
N ASP A 63 2.32 -14.18 2.58
CA ASP A 63 0.94 -13.87 2.17
C ASP A 63 0.81 -12.46 1.55
N SER A 64 1.80 -12.09 0.73
CA SER A 64 1.89 -10.76 0.10
C SER A 64 1.98 -10.89 -1.41
N SER A 65 1.66 -9.82 -2.14
CA SER A 65 1.80 -9.84 -3.59
C SER A 65 3.25 -9.67 -4.04
N ILE A 66 3.61 -10.22 -5.21
CA ILE A 66 4.94 -9.98 -5.81
C ILE A 66 5.18 -8.49 -6.03
N GLY A 67 4.15 -7.74 -6.42
CA GLY A 67 4.25 -6.30 -6.66
C GLY A 67 4.52 -5.50 -5.39
N GLU A 68 3.92 -5.90 -4.28
CA GLU A 68 4.15 -5.31 -2.96
C GLU A 68 5.59 -5.58 -2.48
N LEU A 69 6.08 -6.81 -2.59
CA LEU A 69 7.47 -7.13 -2.27
C LEU A 69 8.46 -6.32 -3.12
N LEU A 70 8.15 -6.14 -4.40
CA LEU A 70 9.00 -5.36 -5.30
C LEU A 70 8.98 -3.86 -4.96
N ARG A 71 7.82 -3.30 -4.58
CA ARG A 71 7.71 -1.90 -4.12
C ARG A 71 8.54 -1.66 -2.89
N VAL A 72 8.38 -2.48 -1.84
CA VAL A 72 9.15 -2.35 -0.61
C VAL A 72 10.65 -2.46 -0.87
N ALA A 73 11.08 -3.38 -1.74
CA ALA A 73 12.49 -3.51 -2.12
C ALA A 73 13.03 -2.28 -2.86
N ILE A 74 12.25 -1.66 -3.74
CA ILE A 74 12.61 -0.43 -4.46
C ILE A 74 12.63 0.78 -3.52
N ASP A 75 11.64 0.88 -2.63
CA ASP A 75 11.57 1.96 -1.64
C ASP A 75 12.77 1.91 -0.69
N ALA A 76 13.12 0.72 -0.19
CA ALA A 76 14.32 0.51 0.62
C ALA A 76 15.62 0.88 -0.15
N LEU A 77 15.70 0.59 -1.45
CA LEU A 77 16.83 1.02 -2.28
C LEU A 77 16.89 2.56 -2.40
N ALA A 78 15.75 3.22 -2.59
CA ALA A 78 15.65 4.68 -2.70
C ALA A 78 16.01 5.39 -1.37
N GLU A 79 15.56 4.86 -0.24
CA GLU A 79 15.90 5.35 1.10
C GLU A 79 17.40 5.24 1.38
N ASN A 80 18.00 4.11 1.02
CA ASN A 80 19.45 3.90 1.16
C ASN A 80 20.26 4.80 0.21
N SER A 81 19.75 5.06 -1.01
CA SER A 81 20.36 6.01 -1.95
C SER A 81 20.31 7.46 -1.41
N ASN A 82 19.21 7.83 -0.74
CA ASN A 82 19.06 9.13 -0.10
C ASN A 82 19.95 9.29 1.15
N ASN A 83 20.22 8.21 1.87
CA ASN A 83 21.20 8.20 2.97
C ASN A 83 22.65 8.35 2.48
N GLY A 84 22.98 7.87 1.26
CA GLY A 84 24.27 8.11 0.61
C GLY A 84 24.50 9.59 0.26
N LYS A 85 23.44 10.36 -0.03
CA LYS A 85 23.55 11.80 -0.32
C LYS A 85 23.68 12.70 0.91
N LYS A 86 23.42 12.21 2.14
CA LYS A 86 23.59 12.98 3.39
C LYS A 86 24.95 12.80 4.09
N LYS A 87 25.93 12.11 3.47
CA LYS A 87 27.30 11.96 3.99
C LYS A 87 28.42 12.47 3.06
N ALA A 88 28.12 13.40 2.14
CA ALA A 88 29.15 14.04 1.30
C ALA A 88 29.29 15.55 1.60
N GLY A 89 29.33 15.94 2.87
CA GLY A 89 29.47 17.36 3.22
C GLY A 89 29.64 17.69 4.68
N LYS A 90 30.64 17.14 5.39
CA LYS A 90 31.26 17.89 6.50
C LYS A 90 32.70 17.43 6.82
N LYS A 91 33.63 18.31 6.42
CA LYS A 91 34.94 18.65 7.00
C LYS A 91 36.05 17.59 6.97
N GLY A 92 36.89 17.71 5.93
CA GLY A 92 38.28 18.08 6.19
C GLY A 92 38.39 19.61 6.32
N LYS A 93 38.97 20.12 7.40
CA LYS A 93 39.84 21.32 7.44
C LYS A 93 40.38 21.51 8.86
N ARG A 94 41.71 21.67 8.91
CA ARG A 94 42.61 22.06 10.01
C ARG A 94 43.21 20.89 10.78
#